data_AF-A0A2V4WSY9-F1
#
_entry.id   AF-A0A2V4WSY9-F1
#
_cell.length_a   1.000
_cell.length_b   1.000
_cell.length_c   1.000
_cell.angle_alpha   90.00
_cell.angle_beta   90.00
_cell.angle_gamma   90.00
#
_symmetry.space_group_name_H-M   'P 1'
#
loop_
_entity.id
_entity.type
_entity.pdbx_description
1 polymer ?
#
loop_
_entity_poly.entity_id
_entity_poly.type
_entity_poly.pdbx_seq_one_letter_code
_entity_poly.pdbx_strand_id
1 'polypeptide(L)' 'MKKFILIIIALFWISSLAVLIISLTDLYPENIFKEHRLIVGIGFITITGLLKPIYNSVIKENK' A
#
# COMPACT_ATOMS: atom_id res chain seq x y z
N MET A 1 14.63 14.88 -7.72
CA MET A 1 14.72 13.52 -7.16
C MET A 1 13.60 13.20 -6.16
N LYS A 2 13.32 14.06 -5.16
CA LYS A 2 12.27 13.79 -4.15
C LYS A 2 10.83 13.69 -4.69
N LYS A 3 10.47 14.43 -5.75
CA LYS A 3 9.17 14.27 -6.44
C LYS A 3 9.00 12.87 -7.07
N PHE A 4 10.06 12.31 -7.64
CA PHE A 4 10.04 10.92 -8.15
C PHE A 4 9.85 9.92 -7.02
N ILE A 5 10.48 10.13 -5.87
CA ILE A 5 10.28 9.29 -4.67
C ILE A 5 8.81 9.33 -4.23
N LEU A 6 8.18 10.51 -4.19
CA LEU A 6 6.76 10.64 -3.85
C LEU A 6 5.85 9.92 -4.87
N ILE A 7 6.17 10.01 -6.17
CA ILE A 7 5.45 9.29 -7.23
C ILE A 7 5.58 7.78 -7.05
N ILE A 8 6.78 7.27 -6.74
CA ILE A 8 7.02 5.84 -6.49
C ILE A 8 6.25 5.37 -5.25
N ILE A 9 6.27 6.14 -4.16
CA ILE A 9 5.52 5.85 -2.93
C ILE A 9 4.02 5.77 -3.22
N ALA A 10 3.49 6.72 -4.00
CA ALA A 10 2.08 6.75 -4.38
C ALA A 10 1.72 5.53 -5.25
N LEU A 11 2.53 5.22 -6.26
CA LEU A 11 2.32 4.08 -7.15
C LEU A 11 2.32 2.76 -6.37
N PHE A 12 3.29 2.58 -5.47
CA PHE A 12 3.41 1.41 -4.61
C PHE A 12 2.20 1.26 -3.68
N TRP A 13 1.75 2.36 -3.07
CA TRP A 13 0.57 2.34 -2.20
C TRP A 13 -0.70 1.99 -2.97
N ILE A 14 -0.90 2.54 -4.17
CA ILE A 14 -2.04 2.23 -5.04
C ILE A 14 -2.04 0.74 -5.43
N SER A 15 -0.89 0.17 -5.80
CA SER A 15 -0.78 -1.27 -6.08
C SER A 15 -1.12 -2.12 -4.86
N SER A 16 -0.65 -1.74 -3.67
CA SER A 16 -0.98 -2.43 -2.42
C SER A 16 -2.48 -2.36 -2.10
N LEU A 17 -3.12 -1.23 -2.37
CA LEU A 17 -4.57 -1.05 -2.21
C LEU A 17 -5.35 -1.95 -3.18
N ALA A 18 -4.91 -2.07 -4.43
CA ALA A 18 -5.53 -2.95 -5.40
C ALA A 18 -5.49 -4.42 -4.94
N VAL A 19 -4.35 -4.89 -4.41
CA VAL A 19 -4.22 -6.25 -3.85
C VAL A 19 -5.16 -6.44 -2.65
N LEU A 20 -5.30 -5.43 -1.79
CA LEU A 20 -6.23 -5.49 -0.67
C LEU A 20 -7.70 -5.61 -1.15
N ILE A 21 -8.09 -4.81 -2.14
CA ILE A 21 -9.44 -4.87 -2.74
C ILE A 21 -9.68 -6.24 -3.36
N ILE A 22 -8.75 -6.74 -4.17
CA ILE A 22 -8.84 -8.09 -4.76
C ILE A 22 -8.92 -9.15 -3.67
N SER A 23 -8.17 -9.03 -2.58
CA SER A 23 -8.24 -10.01 -1.49
C SER A 23 -9.60 -10.00 -0.80
N LEU A 24 -10.14 -8.83 -0.47
CA LEU A 24 -11.41 -8.66 0.24
C LEU A 24 -12.63 -8.99 -0.62
N THR A 25 -12.55 -8.71 -1.92
CA THR A 25 -13.63 -8.97 -2.87
C THR A 25 -13.46 -10.35 -3.50
N ASP A 26 -14.57 -11.04 -3.78
CA ASP A 26 -14.56 -12.30 -4.54
C ASP A 26 -14.63 -12.02 -6.05
N LEU A 27 -13.92 -10.97 -6.51
CA LEU A 27 -13.97 -10.53 -7.91
C LEU A 27 -13.47 -11.62 -8.88
N TYR A 28 -12.59 -12.49 -8.41
CA TYR A 28 -12.02 -13.59 -9.18
C TYR A 28 -12.30 -14.92 -8.47
N PRO A 29 -12.81 -15.94 -9.19
CA PRO A 29 -13.12 -17.25 -8.61
C PRO A 29 -11.87 -18.00 -8.10
N GLU A 30 -10.68 -17.73 -8.66
CA GLU A 30 -9.39 -18.28 -8.23
C GLU A 30 -8.58 -17.28 -7.38
N ASN A 31 -9.24 -16.60 -6.43
CA ASN A 31 -8.56 -15.64 -5.59
C ASN A 31 -7.69 -16.33 -4.52
N ILE A 32 -6.40 -16.52 -4.80
CA ILE A 32 -5.40 -17.10 -3.87
C ILE A 32 -5.30 -16.30 -2.57
N PHE A 33 -5.62 -15.00 -2.60
CA PHE A 33 -5.57 -14.14 -1.42
C PHE A 33 -6.80 -14.24 -0.52
N LYS A 34 -7.81 -15.05 -0.88
CA LYS A 34 -9.04 -15.23 -0.11
C LYS A 34 -8.80 -15.87 1.25
N GLU A 35 -7.92 -16.86 1.31
CA GLU A 35 -7.56 -17.56 2.55
C GLU A 35 -6.66 -16.69 3.44
N HIS A 36 -5.92 -15.76 2.84
CA HIS A 36 -4.97 -14.88 3.53
C HIS A 36 -5.47 -13.44 3.71
N ARG A 37 -6.78 -13.19 3.59
CA ARG A 37 -7.42 -11.86 3.69
C ARG A 37 -6.97 -11.05 4.90
N LEU A 38 -6.91 -11.68 6.07
CA LEU A 38 -6.49 -11.01 7.30
C LEU A 38 -5.01 -10.59 7.24
N ILE A 39 -4.14 -11.47 6.70
CA ILE A 39 -2.70 -11.20 6.56
C ILE A 39 -2.48 -10.06 5.56
N VAL A 40 -3.19 -10.06 4.43
CA VAL A 40 -3.13 -9.00 3.43
C VAL A 40 -3.61 -7.67 4.01
N GLY A 41 -4.70 -7.67 4.79
CA GLY A 41 -5.20 -6.50 5.50
C GLY A 41 -4.19 -5.92 6.50
N ILE A 42 -3.63 -6.76 7.36
CA ILE A 42 -2.60 -6.35 8.34
C ILE A 42 -1.35 -5.84 7.62
N GLY A 43 -0.94 -6.48 6.53
CA GLY A 43 0.16 -6.04 5.67
C GLY A 43 -0.08 -4.63 5.13
N PHE A 44 -1.26 -4.37 4.58
CA PHE A 44 -1.62 -3.05 4.06
C PHE A 44 -1.62 -1.96 5.16
N ILE A 45 -2.17 -2.27 6.35
CA ILE A 45 -2.17 -1.36 7.50
C ILE A 45 -0.73 -1.06 7.92
N THR A 46 0.12 -2.06 8.00
CA THR A 46 1.53 -1.94 8.39
C THR A 46 2.30 -1.09 7.37
N ILE A 47 2.14 -1.37 6.07
CA ILE A 47 2.74 -0.58 4.98
C ILE A 47 2.29 0.88 5.07
N THR A 48 1.00 1.13 5.26
CA THR A 48 0.45 2.48 5.39
C THR A 48 0.99 3.21 6.61
N GLY A 49 1.11 2.52 7.75
CA GLY A 49 1.70 3.03 8.97
C GLY A 49 3.17 3.43 8.80
N LEU A 50 3.95 2.63 8.07
CA LEU A 50 5.36 2.91 7.76
C LEU A 50 5.56 3.98 6.69
N LEU A 51 4.64 4.08 5.72
CA LEU A 51 4.71 5.11 4.67
C LEU A 51 4.54 6.52 5.25
N LYS A 52 3.73 6.67 6.30
CA LYS A 52 3.42 7.97 6.91
C LYS A 52 4.66 8.72 7.43
N PRO A 53 5.56 8.14 8.26
CA PRO A 53 6.79 8.81 8.67
C PRO A 53 7.75 9.04 7.51
N ILE A 54 7.86 8.11 6.54
CA ILE A 54 8.71 8.26 5.36
C ILE A 54 8.25 9.46 4.51
N TYR A 55 6.96 9.53 4.21
CA TYR A 55 6.36 10.64 3.48
C TYR A 55 6.57 11.97 4.22
N ASN A 56 6.32 12.01 5.53
CA ASN A 56 6.52 13.21 6.34
C ASN A 56 7.99 13.64 6.36
N SER A 57 8.95 12.70 6.41
CA SER A 57 10.38 13.02 6.33
C SER A 57 10.73 13.66 4.98
N VAL A 58 10.26 13.05 3.88
CA VAL A 58 10.51 13.55 2.51
C VAL A 58 9.90 14.94 2.30
N ILE A 59 8.74 15.23 2.89
CA ILE A 59 8.10 16.55 2.81
C ILE A 59 8.73 17.57 3.76
N LYS A 60 9.08 17.20 5.00
CA LYS A 60 9.67 18.12 5.98
C LYS A 60 11.05 18.60 5.54
N GLU A 61 11.81 17.76 4.84
CA GLU A 61 13.04 18.15 4.15
C GLU A 61 12.86 19.11 2.96
N ASN A 62 11.63 19.36 2.50
CA ASN A 62 11.31 20.31 1.42
C ASN A 62 10.80 21.66 1.94
N LYS A 63 10.72 21.85 3.26
CA LYS A 63 10.29 23.10 3.91
C LYS A 63 11.50 23.84 4.45
#